data_AF-M0B5P0-F1
#
_entry.id   AF-M0B5P0-F1
#
_cell.length_a   1.000
_cell.length_b   1.000
_cell.length_c   1.000
_cell.angle_alpha   90.00
_cell.angle_beta   90.00
_cell.angle_gamma   90.00
#
_symmetry.space_group_name_H-M   'P 1'
#
loop_
_entity.id
_entity.type
_entity.pdbx_description
1 polymer ?
#
loop_
_entity_poly.entity_id
_entity_poly.type
_entity_poly.pdbx_seq_one_letter_code
_entity_poly.pdbx_strand_id
1 'polypeptide(L)'
;MVPPKPHRNGESHEQTERSRTRDTPTNPIESDTSEWPGVEVESHDRGGREFTLDGREVGHVHRGRLIDIPFAKRIRDILIEEERAEKHHVYPDSGWVSYCVRSDEDIDGALWLLRISYLYHLIAMRKREKDHSAEDAVNIDAVLAELDLSDALEHVFSERRTVE
;
A
#
# COMPACT_ATOMS: atom_id res chain seq x y z
N MET A 1 -58.73 51.33 -13.53
CA MET A 1 -58.86 49.89 -13.82
C MET A 1 -57.91 49.53 -14.96
N VAL A 2 -56.70 49.06 -14.63
CA VAL A 2 -55.70 48.55 -15.60
C VAL A 2 -55.04 47.35 -14.92
N PRO A 3 -54.97 46.16 -15.55
CA PRO A 3 -54.44 44.96 -14.91
C PRO A 3 -52.94 44.79 -15.19
N PRO A 4 -52.22 44.14 -14.28
CA PRO A 4 -51.20 43.20 -14.72
C PRO A 4 -51.39 41.77 -14.19
N LYS A 5 -50.85 40.86 -15.01
CA LYS A 5 -50.86 39.40 -14.98
C LYS A 5 -50.05 38.80 -13.81
N PRO A 6 -50.22 37.49 -13.52
CA PRO A 6 -49.70 36.85 -12.31
C PRO A 6 -48.29 36.28 -12.53
N HIS A 7 -47.44 36.35 -11.50
CA HIS A 7 -46.22 35.54 -11.42
C HIS A 7 -45.96 35.04 -9.98
N ARG A 8 -45.94 33.70 -9.89
CA ARG A 8 -45.20 32.78 -9.00
C ARG A 8 -44.43 33.38 -7.81
N ASN A 9 -44.73 32.90 -6.61
CA ASN A 9 -43.88 33.00 -5.41
C ASN A 9 -43.75 31.63 -4.71
N GLY A 10 -42.56 31.36 -4.15
CA GLY A 10 -42.22 30.27 -3.23
C GLY A 10 -41.51 29.10 -3.92
N GLU A 11 -40.20 29.11 -4.18
CA GLU A 11 -39.09 28.99 -3.21
C GLU A 11 -39.30 27.85 -2.20
N SER A 12 -38.67 26.71 -2.46
CA SER A 12 -37.98 25.94 -1.43
C SER A 12 -36.76 25.31 -2.08
N HIS A 13 -35.63 25.73 -1.56
CA HIS A 13 -34.31 25.54 -2.10
C HIS A 13 -33.95 24.07 -2.19
N GLU A 14 -33.25 23.81 -3.28
CA GLU A 14 -32.68 22.55 -3.69
C GLU A 14 -31.77 21.98 -2.59
N GLN A 15 -31.85 20.66 -2.47
CA GLN A 15 -31.20 19.85 -1.47
C GLN A 15 -29.68 20.06 -1.50
N THR A 16 -29.14 20.31 -0.31
CA THR A 16 -27.73 20.22 0.09
C THR A 16 -26.94 19.22 -0.75
N GLU A 17 -26.19 19.74 -1.72
CA GLU A 17 -25.12 19.01 -2.40
C GLU A 17 -24.09 18.61 -1.34
N ARG A 18 -24.03 17.31 -1.04
CA ARG A 18 -22.95 16.72 -0.26
C ARG A 18 -21.64 17.02 -0.95
N SER A 19 -20.73 17.60 -0.17
CA SER A 19 -19.34 17.85 -0.46
C SER A 19 -18.74 16.78 -1.38
N ARG A 20 -18.51 17.13 -2.65
CA ARG A 20 -17.55 16.44 -3.51
C ARG A 20 -16.18 16.68 -2.88
N THR A 21 -15.65 15.69 -2.18
CA THR A 21 -14.22 15.62 -1.90
C THR A 21 -13.52 15.69 -3.26
N ARG A 22 -12.65 16.68 -3.43
CA ARG A 22 -11.84 16.83 -4.64
C ARG A 22 -11.06 15.53 -4.84
N ASP A 23 -11.42 14.75 -5.84
CA ASP A 23 -10.62 13.64 -6.37
C ASP A 23 -9.25 14.21 -6.74
N THR A 24 -8.30 14.06 -5.83
CA THR A 24 -6.89 14.15 -6.18
C THR A 24 -6.63 12.90 -7.03
N PRO A 25 -5.93 12.98 -8.18
CA PRO A 25 -5.58 11.76 -8.91
C PRO A 25 -4.84 10.83 -7.94
N THR A 26 -5.51 9.74 -7.57
CA THR A 26 -4.95 8.72 -6.69
C THR A 26 -3.68 8.22 -7.35
N ASN A 27 -2.57 8.25 -6.63
CA ASN A 27 -1.31 7.70 -7.12
C ASN A 27 -1.58 6.22 -7.51
N PRO A 28 -1.18 5.73 -8.70
CA PRO A 28 -1.37 4.33 -9.08
C PRO A 28 -0.88 3.35 -8.01
N ILE A 29 0.23 3.66 -7.34
CA ILE A 29 0.75 2.84 -6.23
C ILE A 29 -0.24 2.77 -5.07
N GLU A 30 -0.86 3.91 -4.73
CA GLU A 30 -1.87 3.96 -3.67
C GLU A 30 -3.14 3.22 -4.08
N SER A 31 -3.59 3.42 -5.32
CA SER A 31 -4.78 2.76 -5.87
C SER A 31 -4.63 1.25 -5.77
N ASP A 32 -3.57 0.70 -6.36
CA ASP A 32 -3.35 -0.75 -6.45
C ASP A 32 -3.08 -1.38 -5.07
N THR A 33 -2.32 -0.70 -4.21
CA THR A 33 -2.02 -1.20 -2.87
C THR A 33 -3.26 -1.22 -1.98
N SER A 34 -4.19 -0.27 -2.17
CA SER A 34 -5.44 -0.20 -1.41
C SER A 34 -6.43 -1.33 -1.72
N GLU A 35 -6.25 -2.01 -2.86
CA GLU A 35 -7.09 -3.16 -3.25
C GLU A 35 -6.60 -4.48 -2.63
N TRP A 36 -5.45 -4.50 -1.95
CA TRP A 36 -4.93 -5.71 -1.36
C TRP A 36 -5.73 -6.12 -0.11
N PRO A 37 -6.08 -7.41 0.05
CA PRO A 37 -6.90 -7.86 1.18
C PRO A 37 -6.30 -7.48 2.54
N GLY A 38 -7.09 -6.77 3.34
CA GLY A 38 -6.69 -6.35 4.70
C GLY A 38 -5.74 -5.15 4.75
N VAL A 39 -5.40 -4.54 3.61
CA VAL A 39 -4.64 -3.30 3.61
C VAL A 39 -5.55 -2.12 3.95
N GLU A 40 -5.11 -1.32 4.90
CA GLU A 40 -5.71 -0.03 5.25
C GLU A 40 -4.79 1.10 4.78
N VAL A 41 -5.39 2.22 4.36
CA VAL A 41 -4.62 3.39 3.90
C VAL A 41 -4.91 4.60 4.76
N GLU A 42 -3.88 5.09 5.44
CA GLU A 42 -3.97 6.21 6.36
C GLU A 42 -3.18 7.43 5.86
N SER A 43 -3.57 8.61 6.35
CA SER A 43 -2.81 9.84 6.10
C SER A 43 -1.61 9.87 7.02
N HIS A 44 -0.41 10.00 6.46
CA HIS A 44 0.82 10.11 7.24
C HIS A 44 1.13 11.60 7.50
N ASP A 45 1.44 11.94 8.76
CA ASP A 45 1.58 13.33 9.28
C ASP A 45 2.56 14.25 8.52
N ARG A 46 3.38 13.69 7.62
CA ARG A 46 4.33 14.43 6.77
C ARG A 46 3.88 14.59 5.31
N GLY A 47 2.60 14.41 5.01
CA GLY A 47 2.04 14.53 3.66
C GLY A 47 2.32 13.32 2.76
N GLY A 48 2.33 12.14 3.37
CA GLY A 48 2.40 10.85 2.67
C GLY A 48 1.14 10.01 2.90
N ARG A 49 1.07 8.85 2.23
CA ARG A 49 0.06 7.83 2.47
C ARG A 49 0.73 6.57 2.98
N GLU A 50 0.28 6.10 4.13
CA GLU A 50 0.79 4.89 4.79
C GLU A 50 -0.14 3.73 4.51
N PHE A 51 0.43 2.58 4.19
CA PHE A 51 -0.26 1.33 4.00
C PHE A 51 0.02 0.43 5.19
N THR A 52 -1.02 -0.06 5.85
CA THR A 52 -0.90 -0.95 7.00
C THR A 52 -1.67 -2.24 6.77
N LEU A 53 -1.21 -3.33 7.37
CA LEU A 53 -1.88 -4.62 7.42
C LEU A 53 -1.96 -5.04 8.88
N ASP A 54 -3.17 -5.06 9.45
CA ASP A 54 -3.40 -5.35 10.87
C ASP A 54 -2.53 -4.49 11.80
N GLY A 55 -2.53 -3.17 11.53
CA GLY A 55 -1.73 -2.19 12.27
C GLY A 55 -0.21 -2.30 12.10
N ARG A 56 0.28 -3.10 11.14
CA ARG A 56 1.70 -3.19 10.77
C ARG A 56 1.94 -2.44 9.48
N GLU A 57 2.90 -1.54 9.48
CA GLU A 57 3.27 -0.80 8.28
C GLU A 57 3.84 -1.73 7.20
N VAL A 58 3.17 -1.75 6.05
CA VAL A 58 3.62 -2.41 4.81
C VAL A 58 4.58 -1.49 4.06
N GLY A 59 4.34 -0.18 4.09
CA GLY A 59 5.18 0.86 3.55
C GLY A 59 4.41 2.17 3.42
N HIS A 60 5.06 3.23 3.00
CA HIS A 60 4.41 4.51 2.77
C HIS A 60 5.01 5.29 1.61
N VAL A 61 4.19 6.17 1.03
CA VAL A 61 4.56 7.01 -0.11
C VAL A 61 4.63 8.46 0.31
N HIS A 62 5.79 9.08 0.11
CA HIS A 62 6.01 10.52 0.23
C HIS A 62 5.79 11.21 -1.12
N ARG A 63 4.85 12.18 -1.15
CA ARG A 63 4.60 13.08 -2.30
C ARG A 63 4.42 12.35 -3.66
N GLY A 64 3.96 11.11 -3.60
CA GLY A 64 3.72 10.27 -4.77
C GLY A 64 4.95 9.68 -5.47
N ARG A 65 6.17 9.84 -4.93
CA ARG A 65 7.40 9.49 -5.69
C ARG A 65 8.52 8.83 -4.89
N LEU A 66 8.52 8.96 -3.57
CA LEU A 66 9.48 8.28 -2.72
C LEU A 66 8.71 7.29 -1.86
N ILE A 67 9.08 6.02 -1.93
CA ILE A 67 8.42 4.94 -1.22
C ILE A 67 9.40 4.40 -0.20
N ASP A 68 9.01 4.44 1.06
CA ASP A 68 9.80 3.93 2.17
C ASP A 68 9.11 2.68 2.70
N ILE A 69 9.90 1.61 2.86
CA ILE A 69 9.37 0.26 3.09
C ILE A 69 10.14 -0.38 4.25
N PRO A 70 9.46 -0.76 5.34
CA PRO A 70 10.10 -1.45 6.45
C PRO A 70 10.28 -2.94 6.12
N PHE A 71 11.53 -3.41 6.10
CA PHE A 71 11.83 -4.84 5.97
C PHE A 71 12.54 -5.40 7.20
N ALA A 72 12.56 -6.73 7.31
CA ALA A 72 13.57 -7.39 8.14
C ALA A 72 14.95 -7.13 7.54
N LYS A 73 15.97 -6.89 8.40
CA LYS A 73 17.33 -6.52 7.95
C LYS A 73 17.88 -7.45 6.87
N ARG A 74 17.67 -8.76 7.00
CA ARG A 74 18.10 -9.76 6.01
C ARG A 74 17.47 -9.55 4.63
N ILE A 75 16.17 -9.26 4.55
CA ILE A 75 15.49 -8.97 3.27
C ILE A 75 16.05 -7.67 2.69
N ARG A 76 16.18 -6.64 3.53
CA ARG A 76 16.76 -5.37 3.10
C ARG A 76 18.16 -5.57 2.53
N ASP A 77 19.04 -6.31 3.20
CA ASP A 77 20.42 -6.49 2.73
C ASP A 77 20.47 -7.19 1.36
N ILE A 78 19.61 -8.18 1.13
CA ILE A 78 19.44 -8.83 -0.19
C ILE A 78 18.97 -7.81 -1.25
N LEU A 79 17.94 -7.01 -0.95
CA LEU A 79 17.40 -6.01 -1.89
C LEU A 79 18.41 -4.92 -2.27
N ILE A 80 19.30 -4.53 -1.34
CA ILE A 80 20.38 -3.59 -1.64
C ILE A 80 21.46 -4.25 -2.50
N GLU A 81 21.84 -5.51 -2.20
CA GLU A 81 22.85 -6.25 -2.98
C GLU A 81 22.39 -6.51 -4.42
N GLU A 82 21.09 -6.72 -4.62
CA GLU A 82 20.47 -6.90 -5.94
C GLU A 82 20.12 -5.59 -6.65
N GLU A 83 20.49 -4.44 -6.09
CA GLU A 83 20.20 -3.10 -6.65
C GLU A 83 18.70 -2.85 -6.87
N ARG A 84 17.84 -3.51 -6.10
CA ARG A 84 16.37 -3.39 -6.19
C ARG A 84 15.83 -2.21 -5.37
N ALA A 85 16.58 -1.75 -4.37
CA ALA A 85 16.22 -0.61 -3.54
C ALA A 85 17.47 0.09 -2.97
N GLU A 86 17.28 1.27 -2.39
CA GLU A 86 18.34 2.02 -1.71
C GLU A 86 18.15 1.98 -0.19
N LYS A 87 19.24 2.18 0.57
CA LYS A 87 19.12 2.31 2.03
C LYS A 87 18.33 3.55 2.38
N HIS A 88 17.48 3.45 3.41
CA HIS A 88 16.72 4.61 3.88
C HIS A 88 17.64 5.74 4.35
N HIS A 89 17.51 6.94 3.75
CA HIS A 89 18.44 8.06 3.97
C HIS A 89 18.56 8.50 5.44
N VAL A 90 17.46 8.45 6.19
CA VAL A 90 17.44 8.87 7.61
C VAL A 90 17.83 7.72 8.54
N TYR A 91 17.56 6.48 8.14
CA TYR A 91 17.74 5.29 8.98
C TYR A 91 18.55 4.21 8.25
N PRO A 92 19.79 4.53 7.82
CA PRO A 92 20.56 3.69 6.90
C PRO A 92 21.06 2.38 7.51
N ASP A 93 20.95 2.19 8.82
CA ASP A 93 21.31 0.95 9.56
C ASP A 93 20.09 0.16 10.06
N SER A 94 18.88 0.64 9.74
CA SER A 94 17.62 -0.04 10.01
C SER A 94 17.28 -1.05 8.89
N GLY A 95 16.20 -1.80 9.06
CA GLY A 95 15.66 -2.63 7.98
C GLY A 95 14.92 -1.85 6.88
N TRP A 96 14.86 -0.52 6.96
CA TRP A 96 14.14 0.30 6.00
C TRP A 96 14.93 0.47 4.70
N VAL A 97 14.18 0.44 3.60
CA VAL A 97 14.66 0.84 2.28
C VAL A 97 13.85 2.01 1.75
N SER A 98 14.44 2.72 0.81
CA SER A 98 13.80 3.77 0.02
C SER A 98 13.84 3.38 -1.46
N TYR A 99 12.76 3.66 -2.18
CA TYR A 99 12.65 3.48 -3.62
C TYR A 99 12.08 4.74 -4.26
N CYS A 100 12.74 5.25 -5.30
CA CYS A 100 12.33 6.49 -5.96
C CYS A 100 11.71 6.21 -7.33
N VAL A 101 10.44 6.58 -7.47
CA VAL A 101 9.69 6.53 -8.72
C VAL A 101 9.94 7.81 -9.52
N ARG A 102 10.65 7.66 -10.63
CA ARG A 102 11.07 8.73 -11.54
C ARG A 102 10.24 8.75 -12.81
N SER A 103 9.76 7.60 -13.27
CA SER A 103 8.83 7.44 -14.38
C SER A 103 7.77 6.38 -14.08
N ASP A 104 6.81 6.23 -14.98
CA ASP A 104 5.76 5.21 -14.87
C ASP A 104 6.34 3.78 -14.90
N GLU A 105 7.53 3.59 -15.49
CA GLU A 105 8.24 2.31 -15.52
C GLU A 105 8.71 1.85 -14.13
N ASP A 106 8.87 2.79 -13.19
CA ASP A 106 9.29 2.49 -11.82
C ASP A 106 8.10 2.04 -10.93
N ILE A 107 6.85 2.21 -11.39
CA ILE A 107 5.65 1.88 -10.61
C ILE A 107 5.63 0.39 -10.27
N ASP A 108 5.92 -0.47 -11.25
CA ASP A 108 5.94 -1.92 -11.06
C ASP A 108 6.99 -2.32 -10.02
N GLY A 109 8.16 -1.66 -10.01
CA GLY A 109 9.20 -1.87 -9.00
C GLY A 109 8.74 -1.49 -7.60
N ALA A 110 8.04 -0.36 -7.45
CA ALA A 110 7.49 0.07 -6.17
C ALA A 110 6.42 -0.91 -5.65
N LEU A 111 5.50 -1.33 -6.52
CA LEU A 111 4.45 -2.30 -6.19
C LEU A 111 5.05 -3.66 -5.83
N TRP A 112 6.08 -4.11 -6.54
CA TRP A 112 6.80 -5.34 -6.25
C TRP A 112 7.41 -5.33 -4.85
N LEU A 113 8.10 -4.25 -4.47
CA LEU A 113 8.68 -4.11 -3.12
C LEU A 113 7.58 -4.08 -2.03
N LEU A 114 6.51 -3.32 -2.24
CA LEU A 114 5.37 -3.29 -1.32
C LEU A 114 4.73 -4.68 -1.20
N ARG A 115 4.67 -5.45 -2.29
CA ARG A 115 4.10 -6.79 -2.30
C ARG A 115 4.93 -7.77 -1.47
N ILE A 116 6.26 -7.68 -1.53
CA ILE A 116 7.16 -8.45 -0.66
C ILE A 116 6.88 -8.15 0.81
N SER A 117 6.75 -6.88 1.17
CA SER A 117 6.46 -6.46 2.56
C SER A 117 5.10 -6.97 3.02
N TYR A 118 4.07 -6.82 2.18
CA TYR A 118 2.73 -7.31 2.42
C TYR A 118 2.71 -8.84 2.68
N LEU A 119 3.33 -9.63 1.80
CA LEU A 119 3.41 -11.08 1.97
C LEU A 119 4.18 -11.48 3.23
N TYR A 120 5.25 -10.76 3.54
CA TYR A 120 6.04 -11.02 4.76
C TYR A 120 5.22 -10.85 6.04
N HIS A 121 4.36 -9.83 6.08
CA HIS A 121 3.43 -9.59 7.17
C HIS A 121 2.27 -10.59 7.19
N LEU A 122 1.69 -10.89 6.03
CA LEU A 122 0.59 -11.86 5.91
C LEU A 122 0.99 -13.25 6.41
N ILE A 123 2.18 -13.74 6.04
CA ILE A 123 2.72 -15.02 6.54
C ILE A 123 2.92 -14.97 8.05
N ALA A 124 3.38 -13.84 8.59
CA ALA A 124 3.61 -13.66 10.02
C ALA A 124 2.31 -13.68 10.83
N MET A 125 1.24 -13.10 10.28
CA MET A 125 -0.09 -13.07 10.90
C MET A 125 -0.73 -14.46 10.90
N ARG A 126 -0.70 -15.18 9.77
CA ARG A 126 -1.25 -16.55 9.68
C ARG A 126 -0.64 -17.52 10.68
N LYS A 127 0.62 -17.32 11.07
CA LYS A 127 1.25 -18.12 12.14
C LYS A 127 0.71 -17.84 13.54
N ARG A 128 0.17 -16.64 13.78
CA ARG A 128 -0.40 -16.24 15.09
C ARG A 128 -1.85 -16.71 15.22
N GLU A 129 -2.60 -16.66 14.14
CA GLU A 129 -4.00 -17.07 14.01
C GLU A 129 -4.13 -18.62 13.94
N LYS A 130 -3.56 -19.36 14.90
CA LYS A 130 -3.55 -20.85 14.94
C LYS A 130 -4.94 -21.52 14.97
N ASP A 131 -6.04 -20.79 14.82
CA ASP A 131 -7.41 -21.30 14.84
C ASP A 131 -8.13 -20.97 13.51
N HIS A 132 -8.53 -22.01 12.79
CA HIS A 132 -8.94 -21.94 11.39
C HIS A 132 -10.38 -21.43 11.25
N SER A 133 -10.60 -20.27 10.63
CA SER A 133 -11.69 -20.04 9.66
C SER A 133 -11.67 -18.63 9.10
N ALA A 134 -11.15 -18.48 7.88
CA ALA A 134 -11.74 -17.64 6.83
C ALA A 134 -11.01 -17.97 5.54
N GLU A 135 -11.75 -18.08 4.45
CA GLU A 135 -11.29 -18.29 3.09
C GLU A 135 -9.93 -17.61 2.82
N ASP A 136 -8.94 -18.38 2.35
CA ASP A 136 -7.62 -17.87 1.97
C ASP A 136 -7.76 -16.86 0.82
N ALA A 137 -8.09 -15.61 1.15
CA ALA A 137 -8.31 -14.55 0.17
C ALA A 137 -7.07 -14.30 -0.70
N VAL A 138 -5.89 -14.71 -0.21
CA VAL A 138 -4.62 -14.67 -0.95
C VAL A 138 -3.98 -16.05 -0.93
N ASN A 139 -3.80 -16.63 -2.12
CA ASN A 139 -2.95 -17.80 -2.31
C ASN A 139 -1.48 -17.34 -2.30
N ILE A 140 -0.83 -17.40 -1.13
CA ILE A 140 0.53 -16.89 -0.94
C ILE A 140 1.53 -17.62 -1.84
N ASP A 141 1.40 -18.94 -2.00
CA ASP A 141 2.29 -19.73 -2.86
C ASP A 141 2.22 -19.29 -4.32
N ALA A 142 1.00 -19.07 -4.84
CA ALA A 142 0.81 -18.57 -6.20
C ALA A 142 1.40 -17.17 -6.39
N VAL A 143 1.14 -16.24 -5.46
CA VAL A 143 1.64 -14.87 -5.56
C VAL A 143 3.17 -14.83 -5.46
N LEU A 144 3.79 -15.63 -4.57
CA LEU A 144 5.25 -15.71 -4.48
C LEU A 144 5.87 -16.23 -5.79
N ALA A 145 5.24 -17.22 -6.44
CA ALA A 145 5.70 -17.75 -7.71
C ALA A 145 5.59 -16.74 -8.88
N GLU A 146 4.67 -15.78 -8.79
CA GLU A 146 4.51 -14.71 -9.79
C GLU A 146 5.50 -13.54 -9.58
N LEU A 147 6.10 -13.41 -8.39
CA LEU A 147 6.96 -12.29 -8.06
C LEU A 147 8.39 -12.40 -8.61
N ASP A 148 8.79 -13.50 -9.26
CA ASP A 148 10.15 -13.67 -9.82
C ASP A 148 11.23 -13.28 -8.76
N LEU A 149 11.13 -13.91 -7.59
CA LEU A 149 12.04 -13.66 -6.48
C LEU A 149 13.39 -14.31 -6.76
N SER A 150 14.47 -13.68 -6.29
CA SER A 150 15.77 -14.35 -6.27
C SER A 150 15.78 -15.55 -5.31
N ASP A 151 16.66 -16.52 -5.56
CA ASP A 151 16.88 -17.67 -4.67
C ASP A 151 17.08 -17.24 -3.19
N ALA A 152 17.74 -16.10 -2.97
CA ALA A 152 17.99 -15.56 -1.64
C ALA A 152 16.69 -15.10 -0.96
N LEU A 153 15.81 -14.40 -1.67
CA LEU A 153 14.50 -13.99 -1.15
C LEU A 153 13.56 -15.19 -0.97
N GLU A 154 13.51 -16.10 -1.94
CA GLU A 154 12.71 -17.33 -1.84
C GLU A 154 13.07 -18.14 -0.59
N HIS A 155 14.36 -18.27 -0.30
CA HIS A 155 14.83 -18.95 0.90
C HIS A 155 14.32 -18.29 2.19
N VAL A 156 14.33 -16.95 2.26
CA VAL A 156 13.80 -16.22 3.43
C VAL A 156 12.29 -16.49 3.62
N PHE A 157 11.52 -16.51 2.53
CA PHE A 157 10.09 -16.81 2.59
C PHE A 157 9.83 -18.27 2.97
N SER A 158 10.61 -19.21 2.45
CA SER A 158 10.53 -20.64 2.80
C SER A 158 10.81 -20.88 4.29
N GLU A 159 11.89 -20.30 4.83
CA GLU A 159 12.21 -20.37 6.27
C GLU A 159 11.07 -19.77 7.11
N ARG A 160 10.56 -18.60 6.70
CA ARG A 160 9.47 -17.96 7.44
C ARG A 160 8.20 -18.79 7.47
N ARG A 161 7.95 -19.60 6.44
CA ARG A 161 6.79 -20.51 6.38
C ARG A 161 6.98 -21.78 7.20
N THR A 162 8.20 -22.31 7.29
CA THR A 162 8.48 -23.64 7.88
C THR A 162 8.69 -23.68 9.40
N VAL A 163 9.05 -22.56 10.05
CA VAL A 163 9.35 -22.58 11.51
C VAL A 163 8.09 -22.78 12.38
N GLU A 164 7.93 -23.97 12.96
CA GLU A 164 6.82 -24.37 13.88
C GLU A 164 6.77 -23.62 15.22
#